data_AF-A0A7S2AIG4-F1
#
_entry.id   AF-A0A7S2AIG4-F1
#
_cell.length_a   1.000
_cell.length_b   1.000
_cell.length_c   1.000
_cell.angle_alpha   90.00
_cell.angle_beta   90.00
_cell.angle_gamma   90.00
#
_symmetry.space_group_name_H-M   'P 1'
#
loop_
_entity.id
_entity.type
_entity.pdbx_description
1 polymer ?
#
loop_
_entity_poly.entity_id
_entity_poly.type
_entity_poly.pdbx_seq_one_letter_code
_entity_poly.pdbx_strand_id
1 'polypeptide(L)'
;MGEDCIECHFRRVGVLLLIRSGAKTHWWKAPNLCKEIDLQASKRNIKADQIVIKLRKRQTGEQWSDLTDEKDKYQKMREYRINHGDLKGATTEELLADMYQHANDEDRAGLRDAMRVNREKREEDTRKARDGS
;
A
#
# COMPACT_ATOMS: atom_id res chain seq x y z
N MET A 1 -11.90 26.41 16.76
CA MET A 1 -10.43 26.54 16.61
C MET A 1 -10.18 27.64 15.59
N GLY A 2 -9.35 28.64 15.91
CA GLY A 2 -8.90 29.60 14.91
C GLY A 2 -7.95 28.91 13.91
N GLU A 3 -7.92 29.40 12.66
CA GLU A 3 -7.00 28.87 11.64
C GLU A 3 -5.52 28.98 12.05
N ASP A 4 -5.20 29.97 12.89
CA ASP A 4 -3.85 30.26 13.41
C ASP A 4 -3.26 29.15 14.29
N CYS A 5 -4.10 28.21 14.73
CA CYS A 5 -3.68 27.07 15.55
C CYS A 5 -3.30 25.84 14.72
N ILE A 6 -3.47 25.87 13.40
CA ILE A 6 -3.27 24.71 12.52
C ILE A 6 -2.18 25.04 11.49
N GLU A 7 -1.07 24.33 11.56
CA GLU A 7 0.03 24.44 10.60
C GLU A 7 0.15 23.15 9.80
N CYS A 8 0.41 23.27 8.50
CA CYS A 8 0.67 22.12 7.64
C CYS A 8 1.92 22.40 6.81
N HIS A 9 2.90 21.51 6.91
CA HIS A 9 4.17 21.58 6.20
C HIS A 9 4.22 20.47 5.16
N PHE A 10 4.23 20.87 3.90
CA PHE A 10 4.42 19.96 2.77
C PHE A 10 5.91 19.81 2.47
N ARG A 11 6.34 18.58 2.20
CA ARG A 11 7.66 18.21 1.70
C ARG A 11 7.50 17.34 0.47
N ARG A 12 8.56 17.25 -0.34
CA ARG A 12 8.55 16.55 -1.63
C ARG A 12 7.91 15.16 -1.56
N VAL A 13 8.20 14.40 -0.51
CA VAL A 13 7.63 13.07 -0.22
C VAL A 13 7.08 12.98 1.20
N GLY A 14 6.59 14.08 1.76
CA GLY A 14 6.11 14.08 3.14
C GLY A 14 5.13 15.18 3.48
N VAL A 15 4.38 14.97 4.56
CA VAL A 15 3.50 15.99 5.13
C VAL A 15 3.51 15.92 6.66
N LEU A 16 3.48 17.08 7.31
CA LEU A 16 3.33 17.23 8.75
C LEU A 16 2.18 18.21 9.02
N LEU A 17 1.20 17.77 9.78
CA LEU A 17 0.13 18.59 10.34
C LEU A 17 0.42 18.82 11.83
N LEU A 18 0.39 20.07 12.26
CA LEU A 18 0.48 20.48 13.65
C LEU A 18 -0.84 21.17 14.04
N ILE A 19 -1.38 20.80 15.20
CA ILE A 19 -2.60 21.37 15.76
C ILE A 19 -2.29 21.82 17.19
N ARG A 20 -2.30 23.12 17.43
CA ARG A 20 -2.11 23.71 18.75
C ARG A 20 -3.48 23.91 19.41
N SER A 21 -3.65 23.44 20.64
CA SER A 21 -4.88 23.59 21.41
C SER A 21 -4.53 23.96 22.86
N GLY A 22 -4.55 25.26 23.15
CA GLY A 22 -4.06 25.80 24.42
C GLY A 22 -2.57 25.49 24.62
N ALA A 23 -2.23 24.81 25.71
CA ALA A 23 -0.85 24.40 26.00
C ALA A 23 -0.42 23.08 25.31
N LYS A 24 -1.34 22.38 24.63
CA LYS A 24 -1.06 21.09 23.98
C LYS A 24 -0.83 21.26 22.49
N THR A 25 0.13 20.50 21.95
CA THR A 25 0.36 20.38 20.52
C THR A 25 0.14 18.94 20.09
N HIS A 26 -0.78 18.73 19.17
CA HIS A 26 -1.01 17.47 18.49
C HIS A 26 -0.37 17.50 17.11
N TRP A 27 0.06 16.35 16.62
CA TRP A 27 0.66 16.27 15.31
C TRP A 27 0.29 14.98 14.60
N TRP A 28 0.24 15.05 13.28
CA TRP A 28 0.12 13.91 12.40
C TRP A 28 1.15 14.07 11.28
N LYS A 29 1.84 12.99 10.92
CA LYS A 29 2.84 13.05 9.85
C LYS A 29 2.77 11.81 8.96
N ALA A 30 3.04 12.01 7.68
CA ALA A 30 3.36 10.96 6.73
C ALA A 30 4.71 11.32 6.09
N PRO A 31 5.83 10.76 6.57
CA PRO A 31 7.18 11.19 6.17
C PRO A 31 7.67 10.56 4.86
N ASN A 32 7.00 9.50 4.39
CA ASN A 32 7.37 8.67 3.25
C ASN A 32 6.15 8.47 2.33
N LEU A 33 5.63 9.55 1.77
CA LEU A 33 4.52 9.49 0.81
C LEU A 33 4.89 8.59 -0.37
N CYS A 34 3.89 7.86 -0.88
CA CYS A 34 4.06 6.90 -1.97
C CYS A 34 4.81 7.50 -3.16
N LYS A 35 4.45 8.72 -3.57
CA LYS A 35 5.13 9.48 -4.62
C LYS A 35 5.30 10.95 -4.25
N GLU A 36 5.97 11.68 -5.13
CA GLU A 36 6.21 13.09 -4.96
C GLU A 36 4.94 13.93 -5.13
N ILE A 37 4.89 15.02 -4.37
CA ILE A 37 3.80 16.00 -4.43
C ILE A 37 4.30 17.36 -4.93
N ASP A 38 3.40 18.10 -5.56
CA ASP A 38 3.57 19.52 -5.83
C ASP A 38 3.25 20.31 -4.56
N LEU A 39 4.27 20.95 -3.99
CA LEU A 39 4.18 21.68 -2.73
C LEU A 39 3.31 22.93 -2.82
N GLN A 40 3.32 23.61 -3.97
CA GLN A 40 2.60 24.87 -4.18
C GLN A 40 1.12 24.61 -4.47
N ALA A 41 0.82 23.51 -5.15
CA ALA A 41 -0.55 23.11 -5.45
C ALA A 41 -1.22 22.27 -4.35
N SER A 42 -0.46 21.78 -3.37
CA SER A 42 -0.99 21.08 -2.19
C SER A 42 -1.54 22.09 -1.17
N LYS A 43 -2.64 21.74 -0.50
CA LYS A 43 -3.34 22.67 0.39
C LYS A 43 -3.98 21.99 1.59
N ARG A 44 -4.18 22.77 2.66
CA ARG A 44 -4.98 22.40 3.82
C ARG A 44 -6.30 23.17 3.80
N ASN A 45 -7.40 22.49 4.08
CA ASN A 45 -8.71 23.10 4.25
C ASN A 45 -9.25 22.70 5.62
N ILE A 46 -9.66 23.67 6.43
CA ILE A 46 -10.23 23.44 7.76
C ILE A 46 -11.75 23.47 7.63
N LYS A 47 -12.42 22.46 8.17
CA LYS A 47 -13.89 22.38 8.29
C LYS A 47 -14.28 22.36 9.77
N ALA A 48 -15.58 22.42 10.05
CA ALA A 48 -16.10 22.44 11.41
C ALA A 48 -15.66 21.22 12.26
N ASP A 49 -15.56 20.05 11.64
CA ASP A 49 -15.34 18.75 12.29
C ASP A 49 -14.03 18.06 11.89
N GLN A 50 -13.35 18.53 10.85
CA GLN A 50 -12.21 17.85 10.26
C GLN A 50 -11.22 18.79 9.58
N ILE A 51 -9.99 18.32 9.44
CA ILE A 51 -8.93 18.99 8.67
C ILE A 51 -8.68 18.15 7.43
N VAL A 52 -8.89 18.74 6.26
CA VAL A 52 -8.71 18.08 4.96
C VAL A 52 -7.37 18.53 4.37
N ILE A 53 -6.46 17.58 4.19
CA ILE A 53 -5.18 17.79 3.51
C ILE A 53 -5.32 17.28 2.07
N LYS A 54 -5.17 18.18 1.10
CA LYS A 54 -5.18 17.85 -0.32
C LYS A 54 -3.74 17.86 -0.84
N LEU A 55 -3.25 16.69 -1.18
CA LEU A 55 -1.94 16.49 -1.78
C LEU A 55 -2.09 16.46 -3.30
N ARG A 56 -1.44 17.41 -4.00
CA ARG A 56 -1.38 17.38 -5.47
C ARG A 56 -0.22 16.49 -5.88
N LYS A 57 -0.49 15.41 -6.60
CA LYS A 57 0.58 14.57 -7.19
C LYS A 57 1.42 15.42 -8.15
N ARG A 58 2.75 15.26 -8.09
CA ARG A 58 3.67 15.99 -8.96
C ARG A 58 3.46 15.60 -10.42
N GLN A 59 3.30 14.31 -10.70
CA GLN A 59 3.03 13.80 -12.04
C GLN A 59 1.53 13.49 -12.20
N THR A 60 0.92 14.04 -13.24
CA THR A 60 -0.49 13.77 -13.56
C THR A 60 -0.60 12.36 -14.14
N GLY A 61 -1.64 11.62 -13.73
CA GLY A 61 -1.87 10.23 -14.16
C GLY A 61 -1.12 9.19 -13.32
N GLU A 62 -0.24 9.61 -12.41
CA GLU A 62 0.47 8.68 -11.52
C GLU A 62 -0.49 8.05 -10.51
N GLN A 63 -0.51 6.72 -10.44
CA GLN A 63 -1.27 5.97 -9.44
C GLN A 63 -0.45 5.80 -8.16
N TRP A 64 -1.15 5.90 -7.03
CA TRP A 64 -0.54 5.66 -5.71
C TRP A 64 -1.10 4.34 -5.20
N SER A 65 -0.22 3.42 -4.81
CA SER A 65 -0.60 2.14 -4.23
C SER A 65 -1.15 2.30 -2.80
N ASP A 66 -0.67 3.32 -2.08
CA ASP A 66 -1.12 3.72 -0.76
C ASP A 66 -0.77 5.20 -0.49
N LEU A 67 -1.05 5.69 0.72
CA LEU A 67 -0.56 6.98 1.18
C LEU A 67 0.98 6.99 1.30
N THR A 68 1.56 5.89 1.79
CA THR A 68 3.02 5.74 2.00
C THR A 68 3.67 4.83 0.97
N ASP A 69 4.99 4.85 0.89
CA ASP A 69 5.79 4.08 -0.07
C ASP A 69 6.07 2.61 0.34
N GLU A 70 5.48 2.14 1.43
CA GLU A 70 5.76 0.82 2.01
C GLU A 70 5.40 -0.32 1.05
N LYS A 71 4.20 -0.26 0.46
CA LYS A 71 3.76 -1.26 -0.54
C LYS A 71 4.66 -1.28 -1.78
N ASP A 72 5.03 -0.11 -2.28
CA ASP A 72 5.92 0.01 -3.45
C ASP A 72 7.32 -0.56 -3.15
N LYS A 73 7.87 -0.27 -1.96
CA LYS A 73 9.16 -0.82 -1.53
C LYS A 73 9.11 -2.33 -1.39
N TYR A 74 8.06 -2.86 -0.78
CA TYR A 74 7.88 -4.31 -0.64
C TYR A 74 7.79 -4.99 -2.00
N GLN A 75 6.97 -4.47 -2.92
CA GLN A 75 6.84 -5.03 -4.27
C GLN A 75 8.17 -4.99 -5.03
N LYS A 76 8.88 -3.85 -5.02
CA LYS A 76 10.21 -3.73 -5.65
C LYS A 76 11.23 -4.71 -5.08
N MET A 77 11.24 -4.90 -3.75
CA MET A 77 12.13 -5.86 -3.11
C MET A 77 11.80 -7.29 -3.52
N ARG A 78 10.51 -7.62 -3.62
CA ARG A 78 10.05 -8.94 -4.08
C ARG A 78 10.38 -9.20 -5.54
N GLU A 79 10.13 -8.24 -6.43
CA GLU A 79 10.53 -8.29 -7.84
C GLU A 79 12.04 -8.49 -7.99
N TYR A 80 12.83 -7.82 -7.16
CA TYR A 80 14.27 -8.03 -7.12
C TYR A 80 14.63 -9.47 -6.72
N ARG A 81 13.98 -10.02 -5.67
CA ARG A 81 14.19 -11.42 -5.26
C ARG A 81 13.83 -12.42 -6.36
N ILE A 82 12.77 -12.16 -7.12
CA ILE A 82 12.32 -13.00 -8.24
C ILE A 82 13.31 -12.95 -9.41
N ASN A 83 13.81 -11.76 -9.76
CA ASN A 83 14.65 -11.62 -10.94
C ASN A 83 16.12 -11.98 -10.66
N HIS A 84 16.61 -11.70 -9.45
CA HIS A 84 18.03 -11.69 -9.13
C HIS A 84 18.39 -12.38 -7.81
N GLY A 85 17.41 -12.71 -6.97
CA GLY A 85 17.63 -13.26 -5.64
C GLY A 85 17.25 -14.73 -5.50
N ASP A 86 16.86 -15.09 -4.29
CA ASP A 86 16.51 -16.43 -3.82
C ASP A 86 15.22 -16.99 -4.45
N LEU A 87 14.34 -16.13 -4.95
CA LEU A 87 13.12 -16.54 -5.66
C LEU A 87 13.33 -16.71 -7.16
N LYS A 88 14.57 -16.59 -7.64
CA LYS A 88 14.89 -16.75 -9.07
C LYS A 88 14.73 -18.20 -9.51
N GLY A 89 13.73 -18.44 -10.37
CA GLY A 89 13.37 -19.78 -10.82
C GLY A 89 12.47 -20.54 -9.84
N ALA A 90 11.96 -19.86 -8.81
CA ALA A 90 10.99 -20.44 -7.88
C ALA A 90 9.73 -20.93 -8.63
N THR A 91 9.23 -22.07 -8.19
CA THR A 91 7.97 -22.63 -8.68
C THR A 91 6.79 -21.76 -8.25
N THR A 92 5.66 -21.91 -8.95
CA THR A 92 4.41 -21.22 -8.60
C THR A 92 3.99 -21.45 -7.14
N GLU A 93 4.27 -22.65 -6.60
CA GLU A 93 3.95 -23.02 -5.21
C GLU A 93 4.86 -22.31 -4.20
N GLU A 94 6.15 -22.19 -4.49
CA GLU A 94 7.11 -21.44 -3.66
C GLU A 94 6.80 -19.93 -3.66
N LEU A 95 6.40 -19.36 -4.80
CA LEU A 95 6.00 -17.97 -4.89
C LEU A 95 4.71 -17.67 -4.10
N LEU A 96 3.75 -18.61 -4.09
CA LEU A 96 2.53 -18.49 -3.29
C LEU A 96 2.79 -18.66 -1.79
N ALA A 97 3.71 -19.56 -1.42
CA ALA A 97 4.13 -19.73 -0.04
C ALA A 97 4.82 -18.46 0.50
N ASP A 98 5.72 -17.84 -0.28
CA ASP A 98 6.37 -16.57 0.06
C ASP A 98 5.33 -15.44 0.23
N MET A 99 4.35 -15.34 -0.67
CA MET A 99 3.24 -14.38 -0.53
C MET A 99 2.47 -14.61 0.76
N TYR A 100 2.14 -15.86 1.11
CA TYR A 100 1.36 -16.16 2.31
C TYR A 100 2.13 -15.84 3.60
N GLN A 101 3.44 -16.13 3.63
CA GLN A 101 4.30 -15.84 4.78
C GLN A 101 4.39 -14.34 5.07
N HIS A 102 4.47 -13.53 4.02
CA HIS A 102 4.65 -12.08 4.11
C HIS A 102 3.35 -11.26 3.98
N ALA A 103 2.21 -11.90 3.75
CA ALA A 103 0.90 -11.26 3.66
C ALA A 103 0.40 -10.81 5.04
N ASN A 104 -0.32 -9.69 5.05
CA ASN A 104 -1.12 -9.25 6.18
C ASN A 104 -2.34 -10.17 6.34
N ASP A 105 -3.01 -10.15 7.50
CA ASP A 105 -4.08 -11.13 7.78
C ASP A 105 -5.27 -11.07 6.81
N GLU A 106 -5.60 -9.91 6.25
CA GLU A 106 -6.61 -9.78 5.18
C GLU A 106 -6.15 -10.43 3.87
N ASP A 107 -4.89 -10.21 3.48
CA ASP A 107 -4.31 -10.77 2.24
C ASP A 107 -4.14 -12.30 2.35
N ARG A 108 -3.87 -12.81 3.56
CA ARG A 108 -3.80 -14.26 3.83
C ARG A 108 -5.13 -14.96 3.59
N ALA A 109 -6.26 -14.30 3.90
CA ALA A 109 -7.58 -14.85 3.65
C ALA A 109 -7.84 -15.01 2.15
N GLY A 110 -7.55 -13.97 1.36
CA GLY A 110 -7.69 -14.02 -0.11
C GLY A 110 -6.77 -15.05 -0.77
N LEU A 111 -5.54 -15.20 -0.28
CA LEU A 111 -4.59 -16.21 -0.77
C LEU A 111 -5.02 -17.64 -0.45
N ARG A 112 -5.66 -17.86 0.70
CA ARG A 112 -6.24 -19.16 1.09
C ARG A 112 -7.35 -19.59 0.14
N ASP A 113 -8.25 -18.67 -0.21
CA ASP A 113 -9.33 -18.95 -1.14
C ASP A 113 -8.79 -19.26 -2.55
N ALA A 114 -7.80 -18.50 -3.02
CA ALA A 114 -7.16 -18.76 -4.31
C ALA A 114 -6.44 -20.13 -4.37
N MET A 115 -5.79 -20.54 -3.27
CA MET A 115 -5.17 -21.87 -3.18
C MET A 115 -6.22 -23.00 -3.17
N ARG A 116 -7.34 -22.82 -2.47
CA ARG A 116 -8.44 -23.80 -2.46
C ARG A 116 -9.00 -24.01 -3.86
N VAL A 117 -9.30 -22.92 -4.58
CA VAL A 117 -9.88 -22.99 -5.92
C VAL A 117 -8.93 -23.66 -6.92
N ASN A 118 -7.63 -23.39 -6.86
CA ASN A 118 -6.65 -24.06 -7.73
C ASN A 118 -6.54 -25.56 -7.44
N ARG A 119 -6.61 -25.96 -6.16
CA ARG A 119 -6.58 -27.36 -5.77
C ARG A 119 -7.82 -28.10 -6.26
N GLU A 120 -8.99 -27.51 -6.07
CA GLU A 120 -10.27 -28.06 -6.55
C GLU A 120 -10.26 -28.25 -8.07
N LYS A 121 -9.75 -27.27 -8.84
CA LYS A 121 -9.60 -27.42 -10.30
C LYS A 121 -8.65 -28.54 -10.70
N ARG A 122 -7.48 -28.68 -10.06
CA ARG A 122 -6.54 -29.77 -10.37
C ARG A 122 -7.14 -31.14 -10.06
N GLU A 123 -7.90 -31.26 -8.97
CA GLU A 123 -8.60 -32.49 -8.59
C GLU A 123 -9.75 -32.82 -9.55
N GLU A 124 -10.45 -31.81 -10.06
CA GLU A 124 -11.52 -31.97 -11.05
C GLU A 124 -10.98 -32.37 -12.44
N ASP A 125 -9.88 -31.78 -12.88
CA ASP A 125 -9.21 -32.14 -14.13
C ASP A 125 -8.62 -33.56 -14.07
N THR A 126 -8.06 -33.97 -12.92
CA THR A 126 -7.60 -35.36 -12.73
C THR A 126 -8.73 -36.37 -12.65
N ARG A 127 -9.90 -36.01 -12.10
CA ARG A 127 -11.11 -36.85 -12.18
C ARG A 127 -11.60 -36.98 -13.61
N LYS A 128 -11.73 -35.87 -14.36
CA LYS A 128 -12.15 -35.90 -15.77
C LYS A 128 -11.21 -36.72 -16.65
N ALA A 129 -9.89 -36.66 -16.39
CA ALA A 129 -8.91 -37.49 -17.09
C ALA A 129 -9.02 -38.98 -16.76
N ARG A 130 -9.45 -39.34 -15.54
CA ARG A 130 -9.66 -40.73 -15.09
C ARG A 130 -10.98 -41.33 -15.56
N ASP A 131 -12.05 -40.53 -15.59
CA ASP A 131 -13.39 -40.98 -16.00
C ASP A 131 -13.57 -40.97 -17.54
N GLY A 132 -12.59 -40.44 -18.27
CA GLY A 132 -12.54 -40.40 -19.74
C GLY A 132 -11.58 -41.41 -20.40
N SER A 133 -11.00 -42.35 -19.64
CA SER A 133 -10.15 -43.45 -20.14
C SER A 133 -10.82 -44.81 -20.00
#